data_AF-A0A920M0N9-F1
#
_entry.id   AF-A0A920M0N9-F1
#
_cell.length_a   1.000
_cell.length_b   1.000
_cell.length_c   1.000
_cell.angle_alpha   90.00
_cell.angle_beta   90.00
_cell.angle_gamma   90.00
#
_symmetry.space_group_name_H-M   'P 1'
#
loop_
_entity.id
_entity.type
_entity.pdbx_description
1 polymer ?
#
loop_
_entity_poly.entity_id
_entity_poly.type
_entity_poly.pdbx_seq_one_letter_code
_entity_poly.pdbx_strand_id
1 'polypeptide(L)'
;MGGTLTQHSGNVIEASYNFKLLSNGNTIREDLVEDGVEMFTTYSDKDGVLVIKHYCALGTEPMFKVAKLSNNSIALNLIHHPAITKTIIILLILFHGNYLIKIPYQ
;
A
#
# COMPACT_ATOMS: atom_id res chain seq x y z
N MET A 1 9.13 -3.88 -12.32
CA MET A 1 10.16 -4.76 -11.69
C MET A 1 9.43 -5.98 -11.14
N GLY A 2 9.97 -7.18 -11.32
CA GLY A 2 9.34 -8.44 -10.86
C GLY A 2 10.23 -9.18 -9.88
N GLY A 3 9.63 -9.99 -9.02
CA GLY A 3 10.31 -10.82 -8.03
C GLY A 3 9.32 -11.67 -7.23
N THR A 4 9.78 -12.31 -6.17
CA THR A 4 8.93 -13.13 -5.30
C THR A 4 8.53 -12.39 -4.03
N LEU A 5 7.28 -12.58 -3.60
CA LEU A 5 6.75 -12.05 -2.35
C LEU A 5 6.38 -13.22 -1.43
N THR A 6 6.87 -13.18 -0.18
CA THR A 6 6.42 -14.10 0.87
C THR A 6 5.24 -13.48 1.62
N GLN A 7 4.06 -14.08 1.47
CA GLN A 7 2.85 -13.67 2.17
C GLN A 7 2.94 -13.96 3.67
N HIS A 8 2.06 -13.35 4.48
CA HIS A 8 1.96 -13.63 5.91
C HIS A 8 1.68 -15.11 6.23
N SER A 9 1.00 -15.81 5.32
CA SER A 9 0.76 -17.25 5.40
C SER A 9 2.03 -18.11 5.22
N GLY A 10 3.15 -17.52 4.78
CA GLY A 10 4.37 -18.23 4.41
C GLY A 10 4.43 -18.65 2.94
N ASN A 11 3.38 -18.40 2.15
CA ASN A 11 3.36 -18.70 0.72
C ASN A 11 4.31 -17.76 -0.04
N VAL A 12 5.08 -18.31 -0.98
CA VAL A 12 5.91 -17.52 -1.90
C VAL A 12 5.19 -17.45 -3.24
N ILE A 13 4.91 -16.24 -3.70
CA ILE A 13 4.20 -15.97 -4.96
C ILE A 13 5.03 -15.06 -5.86
N GLU A 14 4.80 -15.14 -7.17
CA GLU A 14 5.33 -14.17 -8.12
C GLU A 14 4.59 -12.85 -7.96
N ALA A 15 5.34 -11.76 -7.90
CA ALA A 15 4.84 -10.41 -7.78
C ALA A 15 5.51 -9.50 -8.81
N SER A 16 4.74 -8.62 -9.43
CA SER A 16 5.29 -7.59 -10.32
C SER A 16 4.71 -6.22 -10.02
N TYR A 17 5.57 -5.22 -10.09
CA TYR A 17 5.27 -3.83 -9.72
C TYR A 17 5.57 -2.91 -10.90
N ASN A 18 4.65 -1.98 -11.15
CA ASN A 18 4.84 -0.88 -12.09
C ASN A 18 4.38 0.44 -11.47
N PHE A 19 5.20 1.48 -11.55
CA PHE A 19 4.91 2.79 -10.97
C PHE A 19 4.66 3.82 -12.07
N LYS A 20 3.60 4.63 -11.91
CA LYS A 20 3.24 5.73 -12.81
C LYS A 20 3.08 7.01 -12.01
N LEU A 21 3.68 8.10 -12.48
CA LEU A 21 3.36 9.45 -12.02
C LEU A 21 2.14 9.95 -12.79
N LEU A 22 1.14 10.40 -12.05
CA LEU A 22 -0.14 10.89 -12.55
C LEU A 22 -0.37 12.31 -12.02
N SER A 23 -1.38 12.99 -12.57
CA SER A 23 -1.85 14.29 -12.07
C SER A 23 -0.72 15.32 -11.90
N ASN A 24 0.14 15.45 -12.92
CA ASN A 24 1.32 16.33 -12.90
C ASN A 24 2.27 16.10 -11.71
N GLY A 25 2.38 14.85 -11.25
CA GLY A 25 3.25 14.47 -10.14
C GLY A 25 2.59 14.50 -8.77
N ASN A 26 1.31 14.89 -8.66
CA ASN A 26 0.56 14.87 -7.41
C ASN A 26 0.20 13.45 -6.93
N THR A 27 0.26 12.46 -7.82
CA THR A 27 -0.18 11.09 -7.51
C THR A 27 0.76 10.07 -8.12
N ILE A 28 1.19 9.10 -7.31
CA ILE A 28 1.85 7.90 -7.77
C ILE A 28 0.81 6.77 -7.79
N ARG A 29 0.70 6.07 -8.90
CA ARG A 29 -0.02 4.80 -9.00
C ARG A 29 0.98 3.66 -9.07
N GLU A 30 0.86 2.73 -8.16
CA GLU A 30 1.54 1.45 -8.15
C GLU A 30 0.55 0.40 -8.67
N ASP A 31 0.82 -0.17 -9.83
CA ASP A 31 0.16 -1.37 -10.31
C ASP A 31 0.93 -2.58 -9.76
N LEU A 32 0.21 -3.52 -9.14
CA LEU A 32 0.75 -4.73 -8.52
C LEU A 32 0.03 -5.94 -9.10
N VAL A 33 0.78 -6.92 -9.61
CA VAL A 33 0.23 -8.23 -9.97
C VAL A 33 0.78 -9.25 -9.01
N GLU A 34 -0.11 -9.93 -8.27
CA GLU A 34 0.22 -11.04 -7.38
C GLU A 34 -0.51 -12.29 -7.86
N ASP A 35 0.23 -13.35 -8.17
CA ASP A 35 -0.35 -14.63 -8.66
C ASP A 35 -1.33 -14.43 -9.83
N GLY A 36 -0.98 -13.55 -10.77
CA GLY A 36 -1.80 -13.22 -11.94
C GLY A 36 -2.99 -12.29 -11.66
N VAL A 37 -3.21 -11.88 -10.41
CA VAL A 37 -4.29 -10.96 -10.02
C VAL A 37 -3.80 -9.53 -9.96
N GLU A 38 -4.43 -8.65 -10.73
CA GLU A 38 -4.11 -7.23 -10.75
C GLU A 38 -4.74 -6.49 -9.57
N MET A 39 -3.91 -5.69 -8.90
CA MET A 39 -4.24 -4.78 -7.83
C MET A 39 -3.55 -3.45 -8.10
N PHE A 40 -3.96 -2.40 -7.40
CA PHE A 40 -3.19 -1.16 -7.46
C PHE A 40 -3.32 -0.34 -6.19
N THR A 41 -2.32 0.48 -5.93
CA THR A 41 -2.31 1.45 -4.84
C THR A 41 -2.09 2.84 -5.40
N THR A 42 -2.83 3.83 -4.90
CA THR A 42 -2.58 5.24 -5.20
C THR A 42 -2.01 5.94 -3.98
N TYR A 43 -0.93 6.68 -4.18
CA TYR A 43 -0.30 7.57 -3.21
C TYR A 43 -0.54 8.99 -3.70
N SER A 44 -1.42 9.75 -3.05
CA SER A 44 -1.82 11.08 -3.49
C SER A 44 -1.52 12.10 -2.41
N ASP A 45 -0.94 13.23 -2.79
CA ASP A 45 -0.97 14.42 -1.94
C ASP A 45 -2.38 15.03 -2.00
N LYS A 46 -2.98 15.21 -0.82
CA LYS A 46 -4.21 15.98 -0.63
C LYS A 46 -3.93 17.04 0.42
N ASP A 47 -3.79 18.28 -0.02
CA ASP A 47 -3.58 19.45 0.84
C ASP A 47 -2.35 19.30 1.77
N GLY A 48 -1.25 18.74 1.26
CA GLY A 48 -0.02 18.48 2.00
C GLY A 48 -0.05 17.21 2.84
N VAL A 49 -1.11 16.40 2.73
CA VAL A 49 -1.27 15.12 3.43
C VAL A 49 -1.20 13.97 2.44
N LEU A 50 -0.26 13.05 2.67
CA LEU A 50 -0.21 11.80 1.91
C LEU A 50 -1.40 10.91 2.27
N VAL A 51 -2.27 10.69 1.28
CA VAL A 51 -3.40 9.78 1.31
C VAL A 51 -3.09 8.57 0.45
N ILE A 52 -3.25 7.39 1.04
CA ILE A 52 -2.97 6.12 0.39
C ILE A 52 -4.30 5.39 0.23
N LYS A 53 -4.59 4.89 -0.97
CA LYS A 53 -5.74 4.04 -1.23
C LYS A 53 -5.28 2.78 -1.95
N HIS A 54 -5.59 1.62 -1.37
CA HIS A 54 -5.26 0.32 -1.95
C HIS A 54 -6.51 -0.30 -2.54
N TYR A 55 -6.40 -0.88 -3.72
CA TYR A 55 -7.47 -1.57 -4.43
C TYR A 55 -7.09 -3.04 -4.51
N CYS A 56 -7.70 -3.82 -3.63
CA CYS A 56 -7.40 -5.24 -3.47
C CYS A 56 -8.19 -6.09 -4.46
N ALA A 57 -7.62 -7.25 -4.80
CA ALA A 57 -8.28 -8.33 -5.52
C ALA A 57 -9.66 -8.71 -4.95
N LEU A 58 -9.82 -8.58 -3.63
CA LEU A 58 -11.07 -8.89 -2.91
C LEU A 58 -12.15 -7.81 -3.02
N GLY A 59 -11.92 -6.76 -3.82
CA GLY A 59 -12.84 -5.62 -3.96
C GLY A 59 -12.84 -4.67 -2.76
N THR A 60 -11.94 -4.85 -1.79
CA THR A 60 -11.80 -3.92 -0.65
C THR A 60 -10.94 -2.73 -1.04
N GLU A 61 -11.33 -1.55 -0.55
CA GLU A 61 -10.65 -0.29 -0.86
C GLU A 61 -10.30 0.52 0.39
N PRO A 62 -9.39 0.04 1.27
CA PRO A 62 -8.98 0.83 2.43
C PRO A 62 -8.33 2.15 2.00
N MET A 63 -8.53 3.18 2.82
CA MET A 63 -7.83 4.44 2.71
C MET A 63 -7.09 4.75 4.00
N PHE A 64 -5.87 5.22 3.86
CA PHE A 64 -5.00 5.61 4.96
C PHE A 64 -4.52 7.05 4.77
N LYS A 65 -4.23 7.72 5.88
CA LYS A 65 -3.43 8.96 5.90
C LYS A 65 -2.18 8.75 6.74
N VAL A 66 -1.11 9.48 6.43
CA VAL A 66 0.08 9.48 7.29
C VAL A 66 -0.27 10.11 8.64
N ALA A 67 0.02 9.38 9.71
CA ALA A 67 -0.12 9.81 11.10
C ALA A 67 1.18 10.41 11.63
N LYS A 68 2.31 9.78 11.30
CA LYS A 68 3.65 10.19 11.71
C LYS A 68 4.66 9.74 10.68
N LEU A 69 5.60 10.63 10.36
CA LEU A 69 6.76 10.34 9.54
C LEU A 69 8.02 10.47 10.39
N SER A 70 8.94 9.53 10.23
CA SER A 70 10.30 9.57 10.77
C SER A 70 11.27 9.12 9.69
N ASN A 71 12.56 9.30 9.93
CA ASN A 71 13.61 8.97 8.96
C ASN A 71 13.56 7.51 8.46
N ASN A 72 12.96 6.58 9.22
CA ASN A 72 12.97 5.15 8.91
C ASN A 72 11.60 4.48 9.02
N SER A 73 10.54 5.23 9.35
CA SER A 73 9.21 4.64 9.49
C SER A 73 8.09 5.63 9.19
N ILE A 74 7.02 5.09 8.63
CA ILE A 74 5.76 5.77 8.38
C ILE A 74 4.70 5.08 9.24
N ALA A 75 4.00 5.84 10.07
CA ALA A 75 2.79 5.39 10.74
C ALA A 75 1.57 5.87 9.95
N LEU A 76 0.59 4.98 9.77
CA LEU A 76 -0.62 5.23 8.99
C LEU A 76 -1.85 5.15 9.89
N ASN A 77 -2.80 6.07 9.68
CA ASN A 77 -4.14 6.00 10.25
C ASN A 77 -5.11 5.51 9.19
N LEU A 78 -5.89 4.48 9.50
CA LEU A 78 -7.04 4.07 8.68
C LEU A 78 -8.12 5.16 8.74
N ILE A 79 -8.54 5.67 7.59
CA ILE A 79 -9.55 6.74 7.47
C ILE A 79 -10.83 6.30 6.77
N HIS A 80 -10.78 5.21 5.99
CA HIS A 80 -11.95 4.59 5.40
C HIS A 80 -11.68 3.11 5.13
N HIS A 81 -12.67 2.26 5.38
CA HIS A 81 -12.65 0.86 4.95
C HIS A 81 -14.08 0.42 4.63
N PRO A 82 -14.37 -0.01 3.38
CA PRO A 82 -15.74 -0.32 2.97
C PRO A 82 -16.30 -1.66 3.51
N ALA A 83 -15.53 -2.45 4.27
CA ALA A 83 -16.00 -3.72 4.84
C ALA A 83 -15.67 -3.83 6.34
N ILE A 84 -16.67 -3.84 7.23
CA ILE A 84 -16.43 -4.08 8.66
C ILE A 84 -16.02 -5.55 8.86
N THR A 85 -14.73 -5.86 8.80
CA THR A 85 -14.09 -6.95 9.56
C THR A 85 -12.59 -6.72 9.56
N LYS A 86 -11.92 -7.13 10.64
CA LYS A 86 -10.47 -6.94 10.87
C LYS A 86 -9.64 -7.63 9.78
N THR A 87 -9.43 -6.98 8.65
CA THR A 87 -8.48 -7.44 7.62
C THR A 87 -7.21 -6.62 7.75
N ILE A 88 -6.14 -7.30 8.18
CA ILE A 88 -4.78 -6.78 8.20
C ILE A 88 -4.37 -6.59 6.73
N ILE A 89 -4.34 -5.34 6.27
CA ILE A 89 -3.79 -4.98 4.97
C ILE A 89 -2.33 -4.63 5.21
N ILE A 90 -1.45 -5.61 5.00
CA ILE A 90 0.01 -5.42 4.98
C ILE A 90 0.32 -4.65 3.70
N LEU A 91 0.35 -3.33 3.79
CA LEU A 91 0.88 -2.49 2.73
C LEU A 91 2.40 -2.50 2.82
N LEU A 92 3.05 -3.44 2.13
CA LEU A 92 4.50 -3.47 1.96
C LEU A 92 4.90 -2.44 0.89
N ILE A 93 5.05 -1.19 1.27
CA ILE A 93 5.70 -0.21 0.40
C ILE A 93 7.21 -0.49 0.43
N LEU A 94 7.69 -1.27 -0.54
CA LEU A 94 9.12 -1.46 -0.80
C LEU A 94 9.65 -0.26 -1.60
N PHE A 95 9.88 0.87 -0.93
CA PHE A 95 10.92 1.78 -1.43
C PHE A 95 12.26 1.11 -1.14
N HIS A 96 13.09 0.96 -2.17
CA HIS A 96 14.40 0.33 -2.10
C HIS A 96 15.20 0.91 -0.92
N GLY A 97 15.26 0.13 0.17
CA GLY A 97 15.95 0.49 1.42
C GLY A 97 15.07 0.48 2.68
N ASN A 98 14.81 -0.68 3.27
CA ASN A 98 14.56 -0.87 4.71
C ASN A 98 13.47 -0.01 5.40
N TYR A 99 12.32 0.24 4.77
CA TYR A 99 11.19 0.88 5.47
C TYR A 99 10.17 -0.17 5.95
N LEU A 100 10.10 -0.36 7.27
CA LEU A 100 9.04 -1.15 7.91
C LEU A 100 7.87 -0.23 8.26
N ILE A 101 6.71 -0.43 7.62
CA ILE A 101 5.47 0.22 8.03
C ILE A 101 4.90 -0.58 9.21
N LYS A 102 5.11 -0.07 10.42
CA LYS A 102 4.40 -0.56 11.61
C LYS A 102 3.05 0.12 11.67
N ILE A 103 1.97 -0.61 11.40
CA ILE A 103 0.61 -0.15 11.69
C ILE A 103 0.33 -0.50 13.16
N PRO A 104 0.28 0.48 14.09
CA PRO A 104 -0.07 0.19 15.47
C PRO A 104 -1.53 -0.27 15.55
N TYR A 105 -1.76 -1.35 16.29
CA TYR A 105 -3.10 -1.80 16.68
C TYR A 105 -3.59 -0.98 17.89
N GLN A 106 -4.87 -0.62 17.92
CA GLN A 106 -5.60 -0.26 19.13
C GLN A 106 -6.69 -1.30 19.34
#